data_AF-A0A7J3F0P6-F1
#
_entry.id   AF-A0A7J3F0P6-F1
#
_cell.length_a   1.000
_cell.length_b   1.000
_cell.length_c   1.000
_cell.angle_alpha   90.00
_cell.angle_beta   90.00
_cell.angle_gamma   90.00
#
_symmetry.space_group_name_H-M   'P 1'
#
loop_
_entity.id
_entity.type
_entity.pdbx_description
1 polymer ?
#
loop_
_entity_poly.entity_id
_entity_poly.type
_entity_poly.pdbx_seq_one_letter_code
_entity_poly.pdbx_strand_id
1 'polypeptide(L)'
;MRRGLIMMETNREKRRKAALKAWETIRRKRRFEKEAEAKRLLNLELFIKPSEIARIKHPEDIFPLIPQKIERKKYSERIIRPFHKTPSDIVCGKFWELRWAFGCPFGCAYCYLRGTYGGRISPPKYVKIEHVLKALDEVFGDPQFNDGRPTIINSGELADSLMNPIFMEMIADKFEENDKHKLLLLTKFGTKNIGFLVKTPRRQVICAWSLNAPEVARLWEAHAPSVDDRIKAAKLVKETGYTVWIRIDPIFPIEKWQDCYGRLLQKIFDNLIPNRVILGTPRGLRKTIYYANKTGVDTSWIKYFGEKTGWGLKLPFDLRKTIYTFMRDKLKELGYDVERKVSICKETVEMWKALGWTYYPGECQCYGEHAIRYS
;
A
#
# COMPACT_ATOMS: atom_id res chain seq x y z
N MET A 1 21.36 46.26 -80.58
CA MET A 1 21.31 44.98 -79.81
C MET A 1 20.96 45.13 -78.32
N ARG A 2 21.24 46.24 -77.61
CA ARG A 2 20.95 46.36 -76.16
C ARG A 2 19.49 46.60 -75.74
N ARG A 3 18.60 47.10 -76.61
CA ARG A 3 17.15 47.25 -76.28
C ARG A 3 16.37 45.93 -76.32
N GLY A 4 16.81 44.95 -77.13
CA GLY A 4 16.17 43.65 -77.26
C GLY A 4 16.40 42.72 -76.04
N LEU A 5 17.59 42.79 -75.43
CA LEU A 5 17.92 42.00 -74.24
C LEU A 5 17.13 42.44 -72.99
N ILE A 6 17.00 43.77 -72.77
CA ILE A 6 16.25 44.33 -71.63
C ILE A 6 14.74 44.05 -71.77
N MET A 7 14.21 44.08 -73.01
CA MET A 7 12.84 43.64 -73.29
C MET A 7 12.64 42.13 -73.10
N MET A 8 13.63 41.29 -73.43
CA MET A 8 13.55 39.84 -73.19
C MET A 8 13.61 39.49 -71.70
N GLU A 9 14.45 40.17 -70.91
CA GLU A 9 14.53 39.98 -69.45
C GLU A 9 13.23 40.40 -68.74
N THR A 10 12.69 41.57 -69.07
CA THR A 10 11.40 42.03 -68.53
C THR A 10 10.23 41.12 -68.93
N ASN A 11 10.27 40.54 -70.13
CA ASN A 11 9.25 39.59 -70.59
C ASN A 11 9.40 38.21 -69.91
N ARG A 12 10.64 37.76 -69.63
CA ARG A 12 10.94 36.54 -68.88
C ARG A 12 10.49 36.65 -67.42
N GLU A 13 10.68 37.82 -66.82
CA GLU A 13 10.26 38.11 -65.45
C GLU A 13 8.73 38.24 -65.30
N LYS A 14 8.06 38.87 -66.30
CA LYS A 14 6.60 38.85 -66.41
C LYS A 14 6.05 37.42 -66.56
N ARG A 15 6.67 36.59 -67.40
CA ARG A 15 6.30 35.17 -67.56
C ARG A 15 6.49 34.38 -66.27
N ARG A 16 7.58 34.63 -65.52
CA ARG A 16 7.83 33.97 -64.22
C ARG A 16 6.80 34.39 -63.16
N LYS A 17 6.45 35.67 -63.08
CA LYS A 17 5.38 36.16 -62.19
C LYS A 17 4.02 35.59 -62.57
N ALA A 18 3.70 35.49 -63.87
CA ALA A 18 2.47 34.86 -64.34
C ALA A 18 2.42 33.36 -63.99
N ALA A 19 3.54 32.64 -64.16
CA ALA A 19 3.64 31.22 -63.81
C ALA A 19 3.50 30.98 -62.29
N LEU A 20 4.09 31.83 -61.45
CA LEU A 20 3.91 31.79 -59.98
C LEU A 20 2.45 32.01 -59.59
N LYS A 21 1.79 33.02 -60.18
CA LYS A 21 0.39 33.33 -59.91
C LYS A 21 -0.55 32.19 -60.35
N ALA A 22 -0.26 31.57 -61.50
CA ALA A 22 -0.97 30.40 -61.98
C ALA A 22 -0.74 29.18 -61.04
N TRP A 23 0.50 28.95 -60.60
CA TRP A 23 0.83 27.88 -59.67
C TRP A 23 0.14 28.05 -58.31
N GLU A 24 0.14 29.27 -57.74
CA GLU A 24 -0.59 29.58 -56.51
C GLU A 24 -2.09 29.36 -56.65
N THR A 25 -2.66 29.75 -57.80
CA THR A 25 -4.09 29.55 -58.09
C THR A 25 -4.42 28.06 -58.17
N ILE A 26 -3.62 27.27 -58.89
CA ILE A 26 -3.79 25.81 -58.99
C ILE A 26 -3.62 25.15 -57.62
N ARG A 27 -2.62 25.57 -56.83
CA ARG A 27 -2.38 25.05 -55.48
C ARG A 27 -3.55 25.36 -54.55
N ARG A 28 -4.10 26.57 -54.61
CA ARG A 28 -5.28 26.97 -53.82
C ARG A 28 -6.52 26.18 -54.24
N LYS A 29 -6.73 25.99 -55.54
CA LYS A 29 -7.85 25.18 -56.06
C LYS A 29 -7.75 23.72 -55.61
N ARG A 30 -6.57 23.10 -55.73
CA ARG A 30 -6.32 21.73 -55.23
C ARG A 30 -6.52 21.60 -53.73
N ARG A 31 -6.17 22.63 -52.96
CA ARG A 31 -6.41 22.65 -51.50
C ARG A 31 -7.90 22.72 -51.19
N PHE A 32 -8.65 23.57 -51.88
CA PHE A 32 -10.11 23.64 -51.76
C PHE A 32 -10.79 22.33 -52.17
N GLU A 33 -10.35 21.70 -53.25
CA GLU A 33 -10.84 20.40 -53.70
C GLU A 33 -10.56 19.31 -52.65
N LYS A 34 -9.34 19.26 -52.09
CA LYS A 34 -9.01 18.36 -50.97
C LYS A 34 -9.82 18.62 -49.71
N GLU A 35 -10.04 19.89 -49.34
CA GLU A 35 -10.86 20.24 -48.17
C GLU A 35 -12.34 19.90 -48.40
N ALA A 36 -12.85 20.05 -49.62
CA ALA A 36 -14.21 19.64 -50.00
C ALA A 36 -14.37 18.12 -50.04
N GLU A 37 -13.37 17.40 -50.55
CA GLU A 37 -13.32 15.93 -50.55
C GLU A 37 -13.21 15.36 -49.14
N ALA A 38 -12.35 15.95 -48.28
CA ALA A 38 -12.28 15.62 -46.87
C ALA A 38 -13.62 15.87 -46.15
N LYS A 39 -14.31 16.98 -46.44
CA LYS A 39 -15.66 17.26 -45.92
C LYS A 39 -16.71 16.26 -46.42
N ARG A 40 -16.61 15.79 -47.68
CA ARG A 40 -17.47 14.73 -48.22
C ARG A 40 -17.21 13.38 -47.56
N LEU A 41 -15.93 13.03 -47.35
CA LEU A 41 -15.54 11.80 -46.67
C LEU A 41 -15.94 11.82 -45.18
N LEU A 42 -15.87 12.98 -44.51
CA LEU A 42 -16.39 13.17 -43.14
C LEU A 42 -17.92 13.17 -43.04
N ASN A 43 -18.63 13.28 -44.18
CA ASN A 43 -20.08 13.10 -44.24
C ASN A 43 -20.49 11.62 -44.33
N LEU A 44 -19.54 10.68 -44.25
CA LEU A 44 -19.84 9.26 -44.01
C LEU A 44 -20.04 9.04 -42.51
N GLU A 45 -21.32 8.80 -42.21
CA GLU A 45 -21.91 8.33 -40.95
C GLU A 45 -21.97 9.35 -39.82
N LEU A 46 -23.20 9.85 -39.59
CA LEU A 46 -23.66 10.37 -38.31
C LEU A 46 -23.12 9.46 -37.21
N PHE A 47 -22.24 9.99 -36.37
CA PHE A 47 -21.76 9.30 -35.18
C PHE A 47 -22.99 8.83 -34.38
N ILE A 48 -23.31 7.54 -34.47
CA ILE A 48 -24.44 6.97 -33.76
C ILE A 48 -24.16 7.17 -32.28
N LYS A 49 -25.06 7.84 -31.56
CA LYS A 49 -24.81 8.13 -30.15
C LYS A 49 -24.69 6.81 -29.40
N PRO A 50 -23.85 6.71 -28.36
CA PRO A 50 -23.72 5.47 -27.57
C PRO A 50 -25.07 4.92 -27.06
N SER A 51 -26.04 5.81 -26.82
CA SER A 51 -27.41 5.46 -26.43
C SER A 51 -28.23 4.78 -27.52
N GLU A 52 -27.95 5.08 -28.79
CA GLU A 52 -28.60 4.46 -29.96
C GLU A 52 -27.92 3.14 -30.31
N ILE A 53 -26.58 3.06 -30.20
CA ILE A 53 -25.82 1.81 -30.34
C ILE A 53 -26.32 0.78 -29.32
N ALA A 54 -26.54 1.19 -28.07
CA ALA A 54 -27.04 0.31 -27.00
C ALA A 54 -28.45 -0.26 -27.24
N ARG A 55 -29.17 0.23 -28.26
CA ARG A 55 -30.51 -0.26 -28.64
C ARG A 55 -30.50 -1.17 -29.86
N ILE A 56 -29.36 -1.31 -30.54
CA ILE A 56 -29.19 -2.26 -31.65
C ILE A 56 -29.35 -3.65 -31.07
N LYS A 57 -30.34 -4.40 -31.55
CA LYS A 57 -30.54 -5.82 -31.21
C LYS A 57 -29.92 -6.65 -32.33
N HIS A 58 -28.99 -7.54 -32.00
CA HIS A 58 -28.39 -8.39 -33.01
C HIS A 58 -29.35 -9.56 -33.34
N PRO A 59 -29.47 -9.97 -34.61
CA PRO A 59 -30.33 -11.09 -35.00
C PRO A 59 -29.94 -12.41 -34.32
N GLU A 60 -28.67 -12.54 -33.94
CA GLU A 60 -28.10 -13.67 -33.20
C GLU A 60 -28.30 -13.60 -31.67
N ASP A 61 -28.96 -12.55 -31.14
CA ASP A 61 -29.39 -12.47 -29.72
C ASP A 61 -30.63 -13.37 -29.45
N ILE A 62 -30.67 -14.57 -30.05
CA ILE A 62 -31.74 -15.57 -29.86
C ILE A 62 -31.44 -16.42 -28.63
N PHE A 63 -31.22 -15.79 -27.47
CA PHE A 63 -31.33 -16.51 -26.20
C PHE A 63 -31.77 -15.51 -25.12
N PRO A 64 -32.84 -15.78 -24.35
CA PRO A 64 -32.92 -15.20 -23.03
C PRO A 64 -31.75 -15.83 -22.25
N LEU A 65 -30.61 -15.15 -22.20
CA LEU A 65 -29.64 -15.36 -21.14
C LEU A 65 -30.39 -15.03 -19.85
N ILE A 66 -31.08 -16.02 -19.28
CA ILE A 66 -31.53 -15.95 -17.90
C ILE A 66 -30.24 -15.75 -17.13
N PRO A 67 -30.00 -14.56 -16.54
CA PRO A 67 -28.80 -14.37 -15.75
C PRO A 67 -28.88 -15.45 -14.67
N GLN A 68 -27.94 -16.41 -14.67
CA GLN A 68 -27.81 -17.27 -13.51
C GLN A 68 -27.76 -16.33 -12.31
N LYS A 69 -28.62 -16.58 -11.32
CA LYS A 69 -28.50 -15.91 -10.02
C LYS A 69 -27.11 -16.29 -9.50
N ILE A 70 -26.11 -15.49 -9.85
CA ILE A 70 -24.79 -15.59 -9.25
C ILE A 70 -25.06 -15.32 -7.79
N GLU A 71 -24.86 -16.34 -6.96
CA GLU A 71 -24.95 -16.22 -5.53
C GLU A 71 -24.14 -14.99 -5.14
N ARG A 72 -24.81 -13.99 -4.55
CA ARG A 72 -24.14 -12.73 -4.24
C ARG A 72 -23.05 -13.06 -3.24
N LYS A 73 -21.79 -12.99 -3.70
CA LYS A 73 -20.63 -13.19 -2.82
C LYS A 73 -20.83 -12.39 -1.54
N LYS A 74 -20.70 -13.07 -0.41
CA LYS A 74 -20.80 -12.48 0.93
C LYS A 74 -19.87 -11.26 1.04
N TYR A 75 -20.23 -10.29 1.87
CA TYR A 75 -19.38 -9.10 2.06
C TYR A 75 -18.02 -9.47 2.69
N SER A 76 -18.04 -10.41 3.64
CA SER A 76 -16.89 -11.03 4.28
C SER A 76 -15.89 -11.59 3.27
N GLU A 77 -16.34 -12.28 2.21
CA GLU A 77 -15.46 -12.84 1.17
C GLU A 77 -14.64 -11.80 0.39
N ARG A 78 -15.01 -10.52 0.46
CA ARG A 78 -14.31 -9.42 -0.22
C ARG A 78 -13.55 -8.52 0.76
N ILE A 79 -14.10 -8.31 1.95
CA ILE A 79 -13.61 -7.34 2.94
C ILE A 79 -12.71 -7.99 3.99
N ILE A 80 -13.01 -9.22 4.43
CA ILE A 80 -12.21 -9.93 5.44
C ILE A 80 -11.50 -11.09 4.73
N ARG A 81 -10.25 -10.84 4.30
CA ARG A 81 -9.52 -11.73 3.40
C ARG A 81 -8.35 -12.40 4.10
N PRO A 82 -8.09 -13.69 3.81
CA PRO A 82 -6.87 -14.31 4.28
C PRO A 82 -5.70 -13.85 3.41
N PHE A 83 -4.66 -13.32 4.04
CA PHE A 83 -3.34 -13.23 3.43
C PHE A 83 -2.69 -14.61 3.43
N HIS A 84 -2.25 -15.11 2.28
CA HIS A 84 -1.70 -16.46 2.12
C HIS A 84 -0.69 -16.54 0.95
N LYS A 85 -0.03 -15.42 0.65
CA LYS A 85 0.86 -15.28 -0.52
C LYS A 85 2.33 -15.52 -0.19
N THR A 86 2.60 -16.12 0.97
CA THR A 86 3.96 -16.33 1.47
C THR A 86 4.63 -17.50 0.76
N PRO A 87 5.82 -17.31 0.17
CA PRO A 87 6.69 -18.37 -0.32
C PRO A 87 7.12 -19.33 0.78
N SER A 88 7.42 -20.57 0.43
CA SER A 88 7.76 -21.65 1.38
C SER A 88 9.04 -21.41 2.18
N ASP A 89 9.99 -20.63 1.66
CA ASP A 89 11.24 -20.27 2.35
C ASP A 89 11.04 -19.18 3.41
N ILE A 90 9.84 -18.60 3.53
CA ILE A 90 9.53 -17.47 4.41
C ILE A 90 8.58 -17.90 5.53
N VAL A 91 8.97 -17.66 6.76
CA VAL A 91 8.16 -17.90 7.96
C VAL A 91 7.16 -16.75 8.13
N CYS A 92 6.04 -16.85 7.43
CA CYS A 92 4.86 -16.01 7.62
C CYS A 92 3.62 -16.74 7.12
N GLY A 93 2.93 -17.43 8.02
CA GLY A 93 1.69 -18.12 7.73
C GLY A 93 0.51 -17.21 7.42
N LYS A 94 -0.67 -17.83 7.30
CA LYS A 94 -1.93 -17.14 7.02
C LYS A 94 -2.30 -16.21 8.18
N PHE A 95 -2.80 -15.02 7.84
CA PHE A 95 -3.48 -14.12 8.78
C PHE A 95 -4.62 -13.39 8.07
N TRP A 96 -5.51 -12.76 8.82
CA TRP A 96 -6.70 -12.11 8.27
C TRP A 96 -6.50 -10.60 8.12
N GLU A 97 -6.88 -10.08 6.96
CA GLU A 97 -6.85 -8.66 6.61
C GLU A 97 -8.27 -8.09 6.67
N LEU A 98 -8.46 -6.95 7.32
CA LEU A 98 -9.64 -6.12 7.18
C LEU A 98 -9.40 -5.07 6.07
N ARG A 99 -10.02 -5.26 4.92
CA ARG A 99 -9.89 -4.39 3.74
C ARG A 99 -10.93 -3.28 3.75
N TRP A 100 -10.91 -2.47 4.80
CA TRP A 100 -11.82 -1.33 5.00
C TRP A 100 -11.45 -0.12 4.13
N ALA A 101 -10.17 0.01 3.75
CA ALA A 101 -9.67 1.06 2.89
C ALA A 101 -8.43 0.61 2.11
N PHE A 102 -8.05 1.40 1.10
CA PHE A 102 -6.95 1.13 0.20
C PHE A 102 -6.13 2.40 -0.05
N GLY A 103 -4.83 2.33 0.20
CA GLY A 103 -3.92 3.47 0.05
C GLY A 103 -3.58 4.13 1.39
N CYS A 104 -2.82 5.21 1.36
CA CYS A 104 -2.33 5.88 2.57
C CYS A 104 -2.06 7.35 2.25
N PRO A 105 -2.35 8.29 3.18
CA PRO A 105 -2.03 9.70 2.99
C PRO A 105 -0.52 10.00 3.10
N PHE A 106 0.28 9.09 3.65
CA PHE A 106 1.72 9.30 3.83
C PHE A 106 2.52 9.03 2.56
N GLY A 107 3.73 9.62 2.51
CA GLY A 107 4.65 9.57 1.38
C GLY A 107 5.85 8.65 1.59
N CYS A 108 5.74 7.58 2.39
CA CYS A 108 6.89 6.75 2.72
C CYS A 108 7.58 6.17 1.46
N ALA A 109 8.90 6.39 1.33
CA ALA A 109 9.66 6.07 0.12
C ALA A 109 9.77 4.56 -0.13
N TYR A 110 9.87 3.77 0.94
CA TYR A 110 9.94 2.31 0.91
C TYR A 110 8.58 1.60 0.91
N CYS A 111 7.46 2.34 0.79
CA CYS A 111 6.12 1.77 0.97
C CYS A 111 5.77 0.72 -0.09
N TYR A 112 5.51 -0.52 0.33
CA TYR A 112 5.12 -1.59 -0.58
C TYR A 112 3.76 -1.37 -1.24
N LEU A 113 2.87 -0.57 -0.65
CA LEU A 113 1.58 -0.21 -1.26
C LEU A 113 1.76 0.46 -2.62
N ARG A 114 2.91 1.07 -2.86
CA ARG A 114 3.28 1.64 -4.16
C ARG A 114 3.37 0.57 -5.24
N GLY A 115 3.92 -0.60 -4.91
CA GLY A 115 3.90 -1.79 -5.76
C GLY A 115 2.51 -2.38 -5.90
N THR A 116 1.72 -2.38 -4.83
CA THR A 116 0.34 -2.92 -4.80
C THR A 116 -0.61 -2.13 -5.68
N TYR A 117 -0.58 -0.81 -5.65
CA TYR A 117 -1.51 0.09 -6.36
C TYR A 117 -0.91 0.77 -7.59
N GLY A 118 0.22 0.26 -8.09
CA GLY A 118 0.83 0.78 -9.31
C GLY A 118 1.23 2.25 -9.24
N GLY A 119 1.76 2.69 -8.10
CA GLY A 119 2.18 4.07 -7.83
C GLY A 119 1.06 4.98 -7.30
N ARG A 120 -0.21 4.57 -7.37
CA ARG A 120 -1.37 5.39 -6.97
C ARG A 120 -1.79 5.09 -5.53
N ILE A 121 -0.98 5.52 -4.57
CA ILE A 121 -1.23 5.29 -3.13
C ILE A 121 -2.12 6.35 -2.47
N SER A 122 -2.22 7.53 -3.07
CA SER A 122 -2.95 8.68 -2.53
C SER A 122 -3.76 9.36 -3.66
N PRO A 123 -4.96 9.89 -3.40
CA PRO A 123 -5.69 9.83 -2.12
C PRO A 123 -6.18 8.41 -1.81
N PRO A 124 -6.28 8.02 -0.52
CA PRO A 124 -6.81 6.74 -0.12
C PRO A 124 -8.29 6.60 -0.52
N LYS A 125 -8.71 5.36 -0.75
CA LYS A 125 -10.11 5.00 -1.07
C LYS A 125 -10.72 4.20 0.06
N TYR A 126 -11.96 4.49 0.40
CA TYR A 126 -12.67 3.83 1.49
C TYR A 126 -13.74 2.88 0.93
N VAL A 127 -13.89 1.72 1.57
CA VAL A 127 -15.07 0.88 1.39
C VAL A 127 -16.23 1.53 2.14
N LYS A 128 -17.44 1.48 1.59
CA LYS A 128 -18.65 1.94 2.28
C LYS A 128 -18.73 1.30 3.66
N ILE A 129 -18.87 2.11 4.71
CA ILE A 129 -18.78 1.62 6.09
C ILE A 129 -19.86 0.57 6.38
N GLU A 130 -21.04 0.71 5.79
CA GLU A 130 -22.15 -0.24 5.96
C GLU A 130 -21.80 -1.63 5.41
N HIS A 131 -20.97 -1.69 4.37
CA HIS A 131 -20.47 -2.97 3.83
C HIS A 131 -19.42 -3.59 4.75
N VAL A 132 -18.58 -2.77 5.38
CA VAL A 132 -17.58 -3.25 6.34
C VAL A 132 -18.26 -3.81 7.59
N LEU A 133 -19.26 -3.10 8.12
CA LEU A 133 -20.03 -3.56 9.28
C LEU A 133 -20.79 -4.86 8.97
N LYS A 134 -21.44 -4.97 7.80
CA LYS A 134 -22.08 -6.22 7.34
C LYS A 134 -21.10 -7.39 7.19
N ALA A 135 -19.88 -7.13 6.70
CA ALA A 135 -18.86 -8.17 6.61
C ALA A 135 -18.44 -8.67 7.99
N LEU A 136 -18.39 -7.79 8.99
CA LEU A 136 -18.11 -8.15 10.37
C LEU A 136 -19.28 -8.93 10.99
N ASP A 137 -20.53 -8.54 10.75
CA ASP A 137 -21.71 -9.32 11.15
C ASP A 137 -21.66 -10.76 10.63
N GLU A 138 -21.34 -10.93 9.35
CA GLU A 138 -21.20 -12.25 8.73
C GLU A 138 -20.08 -13.08 9.37
N VAL A 139 -18.97 -12.46 9.77
CA VAL A 139 -17.84 -13.15 10.42
C VAL A 139 -18.14 -13.49 11.88
N PHE A 140 -18.74 -12.57 12.63
CA PHE A 140 -19.05 -12.79 14.04
C PHE A 140 -20.20 -13.77 14.24
N GLY A 141 -21.13 -13.84 13.28
CA GLY A 141 -22.21 -14.82 13.24
C GLY A 141 -21.83 -16.18 12.66
N ASP A 142 -20.61 -16.35 12.11
CA ASP A 142 -20.15 -17.63 11.54
C ASP A 142 -19.27 -18.40 12.54
N PRO A 143 -19.79 -19.44 13.21
CA PRO A 143 -19.01 -20.21 14.17
C PRO A 143 -17.86 -20.99 13.52
N GLN A 144 -17.89 -21.21 12.20
CA GLN A 144 -16.85 -21.90 11.45
C GLN A 144 -15.77 -20.95 10.91
N PHE A 145 -15.93 -19.64 11.07
CA PHE A 145 -14.90 -18.69 10.67
C PHE A 145 -13.58 -19.01 11.37
N ASN A 146 -12.49 -19.08 10.58
CA ASN A 146 -11.16 -19.46 11.05
C ASN A 146 -11.14 -20.81 11.80
N ASP A 147 -11.87 -21.80 11.30
CA ASP A 147 -12.01 -23.14 11.90
C ASP A 147 -12.55 -23.08 13.34
N GLY A 148 -13.36 -22.06 13.64
CA GLY A 148 -13.86 -21.80 14.99
C GLY A 148 -12.79 -21.33 15.98
N ARG A 149 -11.60 -20.91 15.55
CA ARG A 149 -10.53 -20.41 16.44
C ARG A 149 -10.47 -18.88 16.50
N PRO A 150 -10.08 -18.29 17.65
CA PRO A 150 -9.76 -16.87 17.75
C PRO A 150 -8.77 -16.42 16.68
N THR A 151 -8.92 -15.19 16.20
CA THR A 151 -7.94 -14.60 15.27
C THR A 151 -7.81 -13.11 15.46
N ILE A 152 -6.64 -12.59 15.11
CA ILE A 152 -6.41 -11.17 14.90
C ILE A 152 -6.76 -10.83 13.45
N ILE A 153 -7.53 -9.77 13.24
CA ILE A 153 -7.89 -9.23 11.94
C ILE A 153 -7.17 -7.88 11.79
N ASN A 154 -6.20 -7.81 10.88
CA ASN A 154 -5.31 -6.67 10.68
C ASN A 154 -5.93 -5.62 9.75
N SER A 155 -6.18 -4.41 10.24
CA SER A 155 -6.70 -3.29 9.44
C SER A 155 -5.62 -2.47 8.74
N GLY A 156 -4.34 -2.78 8.97
CA GLY A 156 -3.18 -2.01 8.52
C GLY A 156 -2.41 -2.55 7.31
N GLU A 157 -2.82 -3.68 6.70
CA GLU A 157 -2.06 -4.30 5.60
C GLU A 157 -2.26 -3.57 4.26
N LEU A 158 -3.40 -2.89 4.04
CA LEU A 158 -3.70 -2.21 2.77
C LEU A 158 -3.95 -0.71 2.91
N ALA A 159 -3.93 -0.21 4.15
CA ALA A 159 -4.15 1.17 4.55
C ALA A 159 -3.47 1.46 5.91
N ASP A 160 -3.40 2.73 6.31
CA ASP A 160 -3.06 3.07 7.70
C ASP A 160 -4.34 3.13 8.53
N SER A 161 -4.37 2.41 9.66
CA SER A 161 -5.59 2.18 10.44
C SER A 161 -6.21 3.46 11.01
N LEU A 162 -5.42 4.51 11.28
CA LEU A 162 -5.91 5.75 11.89
C LEU A 162 -6.05 6.91 10.90
N MET A 163 -5.98 6.66 9.59
CA MET A 163 -6.14 7.72 8.58
C MET A 163 -7.57 8.28 8.49
N ASN A 164 -8.56 7.54 9.01
CA ASN A 164 -9.94 8.00 9.16
C ASN A 164 -10.47 7.53 10.52
N PRO A 165 -10.23 8.31 11.60
CA PRO A 165 -10.62 7.94 12.96
C PRO A 165 -12.12 7.70 13.13
N ILE A 166 -12.98 8.42 12.39
CA ILE A 166 -14.45 8.26 12.47
C ILE A 166 -14.86 6.88 11.96
N PHE A 167 -14.36 6.46 10.79
CA PHE A 167 -14.62 5.11 10.29
C PHE A 167 -14.04 4.04 11.20
N MET A 168 -12.82 4.27 11.71
CA MET A 168 -12.16 3.29 12.56
C MET A 168 -12.81 3.16 13.93
N GLU A 169 -13.40 4.24 14.48
CA GLU A 169 -14.21 4.19 15.69
C GLU A 169 -15.40 3.26 15.53
N MET A 170 -16.18 3.41 14.44
CA MET A 170 -17.31 2.53 14.14
C MET A 170 -16.90 1.06 13.97
N ILE A 171 -15.76 0.81 13.32
CA ILE A 171 -15.21 -0.55 13.16
C ILE A 171 -14.78 -1.10 14.52
N ALA A 172 -14.06 -0.30 15.32
CA ALA A 172 -13.59 -0.72 16.63
C ALA A 172 -14.75 -1.01 17.60
N ASP A 173 -15.81 -0.20 17.58
CA ASP A 173 -17.05 -0.46 18.33
C ASP A 173 -17.70 -1.78 17.91
N LYS A 174 -17.75 -2.05 16.60
CA LYS A 174 -18.30 -3.30 16.07
C LYS A 174 -17.56 -4.52 16.63
N PHE A 175 -16.26 -4.43 16.82
CA PHE A 175 -15.47 -5.52 17.43
C PHE A 175 -15.82 -5.78 18.90
N GLU A 176 -16.42 -4.83 19.63
CA GLU A 176 -16.87 -5.09 21.01
C GLU A 176 -18.16 -5.92 21.08
N GLU A 177 -18.86 -6.14 19.96
CA GLU A 177 -20.04 -7.01 19.88
C GLU A 177 -19.70 -8.52 19.86
N ASN A 178 -18.41 -8.86 19.83
CA ASN A 178 -17.93 -10.24 19.93
C ASN A 178 -16.85 -10.36 21.02
N ASP A 179 -16.52 -11.57 21.43
CA ASP A 179 -15.54 -11.85 22.50
C ASP A 179 -14.36 -12.72 22.04
N LYS A 180 -14.29 -13.02 20.73
CA LYS A 180 -13.40 -14.04 20.16
C LYS A 180 -12.33 -13.47 19.24
N HIS A 181 -12.70 -12.55 18.36
CA HIS A 181 -11.83 -12.01 17.32
C HIS A 181 -11.37 -10.61 17.68
N LYS A 182 -10.07 -10.36 17.51
CA LYS A 182 -9.48 -9.06 17.83
C LYS A 182 -9.19 -8.25 16.58
N LEU A 183 -9.48 -6.95 16.62
CA LEU A 183 -9.02 -5.98 15.65
C LEU A 183 -7.58 -5.59 15.99
N LEU A 184 -6.69 -5.63 15.00
CA LEU A 184 -5.38 -5.00 15.11
C LEU A 184 -5.35 -3.72 14.29
N LEU A 185 -5.20 -2.60 15.00
CA LEU A 185 -4.86 -1.32 14.41
C LEU A 185 -3.34 -1.23 14.26
N LEU A 186 -2.84 -0.96 13.06
CA LEU A 186 -1.45 -0.61 12.82
C LEU A 186 -1.37 0.77 12.16
N THR A 187 -0.58 1.66 12.76
CA THR A 187 -0.55 3.07 12.35
C THR A 187 0.83 3.74 12.47
N LYS A 188 1.03 4.81 11.71
CA LYS A 188 2.07 5.82 11.90
C LYS A 188 1.53 7.17 12.38
N PHE A 189 0.22 7.31 12.64
CA PHE A 189 -0.30 8.56 13.18
C PHE A 189 0.13 8.79 14.63
N GLY A 190 0.24 10.06 15.01
CA GLY A 190 0.52 10.51 16.36
C GLY A 190 -0.73 10.97 17.10
N THR A 191 -0.56 11.89 18.04
CA THR A 191 -1.57 12.22 19.05
C THR A 191 -2.88 12.81 18.49
N LYS A 192 -2.86 13.38 17.29
CA LYS A 192 -4.04 14.01 16.68
C LYS A 192 -5.14 13.03 16.24
N ASN A 193 -4.82 11.74 16.08
CA ASN A 193 -5.74 10.76 15.49
C ASN A 193 -6.24 9.71 16.48
N ILE A 194 -5.86 9.81 17.76
CA ILE A 194 -6.16 8.79 18.79
C ILE A 194 -7.34 9.14 19.70
N GLY A 195 -8.06 10.25 19.43
CA GLY A 195 -9.09 10.76 20.34
C GLY A 195 -10.14 9.73 20.76
N PHE A 196 -10.65 8.94 19.81
CA PHE A 196 -11.65 7.89 20.10
C PHE A 196 -11.09 6.69 20.89
N LEU A 197 -9.77 6.45 20.80
CA LEU A 197 -9.10 5.41 21.59
C LEU A 197 -8.93 5.89 23.04
N VAL A 198 -8.55 7.15 23.23
CA VAL A 198 -8.39 7.70 24.60
C VAL A 198 -9.73 7.86 25.29
N LYS A 199 -10.79 8.19 24.55
CA LYS A 199 -12.14 8.41 25.10
C LYS A 199 -12.80 7.12 25.60
N THR A 200 -12.70 6.02 24.85
CA THR A 200 -13.41 4.78 25.14
C THR A 200 -12.51 3.58 24.88
N PRO A 201 -11.94 2.95 25.93
CA PRO A 201 -11.13 1.74 25.76
C PRO A 201 -11.98 0.55 25.30
N ARG A 202 -11.39 -0.32 24.48
CA ARG A 202 -12.05 -1.46 23.82
C ARG A 202 -11.24 -2.74 24.02
N ARG A 203 -11.89 -3.82 24.45
CA ARG A 203 -11.25 -5.08 24.85
C ARG A 203 -10.83 -5.95 23.68
N GLN A 204 -11.52 -5.86 22.55
CA GLN A 204 -11.24 -6.60 21.31
C GLN A 204 -10.32 -5.83 20.36
N VAL A 205 -9.66 -4.77 20.81
CA VAL A 205 -8.80 -3.95 19.96
C VAL A 205 -7.36 -3.96 20.49
N ILE A 206 -6.42 -4.28 19.60
CA ILE A 206 -4.98 -4.17 19.81
C ILE A 206 -4.49 -2.96 19.02
N CYS A 207 -3.75 -2.06 19.68
CA CYS A 207 -3.22 -0.86 19.05
C CYS A 207 -1.71 -1.00 18.81
N ALA A 208 -1.27 -0.95 17.56
CA ALA A 208 0.13 -1.08 17.18
C ALA A 208 0.67 0.19 16.50
N TRP A 209 1.84 0.65 16.94
CA TRP A 209 2.54 1.76 16.30
C TRP A 209 3.74 1.28 15.49
N SER A 210 3.80 1.72 14.24
CA SER A 210 4.99 1.63 13.41
C SER A 210 5.96 2.74 13.79
N LEU A 211 7.07 2.35 14.41
CA LEU A 211 8.16 3.25 14.79
C LEU A 211 9.41 2.94 13.98
N ASN A 212 10.24 3.96 13.79
CA ASN A 212 11.54 3.82 13.17
C ASN A 212 12.53 4.76 13.88
N ALA A 213 13.83 4.61 13.63
CA ALA A 213 14.78 5.60 14.10
C ALA A 213 14.42 6.98 13.51
N PRO A 214 14.44 8.09 14.29
CA PRO A 214 14.10 9.42 13.79
C PRO A 214 14.88 9.83 12.52
N GLU A 215 16.13 9.40 12.41
CA GLU A 215 17.01 9.63 11.27
C GLU A 215 16.49 8.94 10.01
N VAL A 216 16.02 7.69 10.13
CA VAL A 216 15.40 6.94 9.04
C VAL A 216 14.04 7.53 8.66
N ALA A 217 13.23 7.91 9.65
CA ALA A 217 11.93 8.54 9.42
C ALA A 217 12.08 9.86 8.65
N ARG A 218 13.10 10.67 8.99
CA ARG A 218 13.40 11.93 8.29
C ARG A 218 13.81 11.71 6.83
N LEU A 219 14.53 10.62 6.54
CA LEU A 219 14.92 10.29 5.17
C LEU A 219 13.73 9.81 4.34
N TRP A 220 12.92 8.89 4.88
CA TRP A 220 12.02 8.09 4.04
C TRP A 220 10.56 8.01 4.49
N GLU A 221 10.14 8.68 5.56
CA GLU A 221 8.74 8.67 6.03
C GLU A 221 8.05 10.02 5.84
N ALA A 222 8.14 10.58 4.63
CA ALA A 222 7.51 11.86 4.30
C ALA A 222 6.01 11.91 4.67
N HIS A 223 5.57 13.05 5.19
CA HIS A 223 4.20 13.35 5.66
C HIS A 223 3.70 12.56 6.87
N ALA A 224 4.45 11.58 7.37
CA ALA A 224 4.09 10.91 8.61
C ALA A 224 4.47 11.78 9.84
N PRO A 225 3.71 11.76 10.94
CA PRO A 225 4.07 12.41 12.19
C PRO A 225 5.46 12.00 12.68
N SER A 226 6.09 12.84 13.51
CA SER A 226 7.40 12.51 14.10
C SER A 226 7.33 11.23 14.93
N VAL A 227 8.45 10.52 15.02
CA VAL A 227 8.55 9.30 15.85
C VAL A 227 8.16 9.59 17.30
N ASP A 228 8.52 10.77 17.80
CA ASP A 228 8.19 11.22 19.15
C ASP A 228 6.68 11.38 19.38
N ASP A 229 5.97 11.97 18.41
CA ASP A 229 4.52 12.12 18.50
C ASP A 229 3.81 10.75 18.42
N ARG A 230 4.38 9.80 17.67
CA ARG A 230 3.89 8.41 17.64
C ARG A 230 4.13 7.68 18.96
N ILE A 231 5.30 7.82 19.58
CA ILE A 231 5.59 7.26 20.91
C ILE A 231 4.65 7.85 21.95
N LYS A 232 4.45 9.18 21.93
CA LYS A 232 3.50 9.86 22.81
C LYS A 232 2.07 9.34 22.63
N ALA A 233 1.64 9.14 21.38
CA ALA A 233 0.33 8.57 21.10
C ALA A 233 0.18 7.13 21.63
N ALA A 234 1.20 6.30 21.43
CA ALA A 234 1.24 4.94 21.94
C ALA A 234 1.17 4.90 23.48
N LYS A 235 1.91 5.79 24.15
CA LYS A 235 1.89 5.96 25.61
C LYS A 235 0.49 6.31 26.12
N LEU A 236 -0.14 7.35 25.56
CA LEU A 236 -1.48 7.79 25.98
C LEU A 236 -2.52 6.67 25.82
N VAL A 237 -2.48 5.93 24.72
CA VAL A 237 -3.39 4.80 24.50
C VAL A 237 -3.07 3.61 25.42
N LYS A 238 -1.79 3.40 25.77
CA LYS A 238 -1.40 2.38 26.75
C LYS A 238 -1.94 2.71 28.15
N GLU A 239 -1.88 3.98 28.55
CA GLU A 239 -2.35 4.48 29.85
C GLU A 239 -3.87 4.31 30.04
N THR A 240 -4.66 4.27 28.96
CA THR A 240 -6.10 3.98 29.04
C THR A 240 -6.44 2.48 29.14
N GLY A 241 -5.43 1.60 29.12
CA GLY A 241 -5.58 0.16 29.36
C GLY A 241 -5.56 -0.71 28.11
N TYR A 242 -5.27 -0.17 26.92
CA TYR A 242 -5.13 -1.00 25.72
C TYR A 242 -3.91 -1.93 25.75
N THR A 243 -4.04 -3.07 25.07
CA THR A 243 -2.89 -3.82 24.58
C THR A 243 -2.20 -2.99 23.49
N VAL A 244 -0.95 -2.58 23.75
CA VAL A 244 -0.16 -1.77 22.81
C VAL A 244 1.04 -2.53 22.30
N TRP A 245 1.17 -2.61 20.98
CA TRP A 245 2.29 -3.25 20.30
C TRP A 245 3.16 -2.20 19.60
N ILE A 246 4.44 -2.52 19.46
CA ILE A 246 5.37 -1.71 18.67
C ILE A 246 5.87 -2.53 17.50
N ARG A 247 5.89 -1.93 16.32
CA ARG A 247 6.43 -2.52 15.10
C ARG A 247 7.56 -1.66 14.57
N ILE A 248 8.77 -2.21 14.55
CA ILE A 248 9.96 -1.62 13.95
C ILE A 248 10.24 -2.41 12.67
N ASP A 249 9.52 -2.07 11.61
CA ASP A 249 9.60 -2.72 10.30
C ASP A 249 9.32 -1.67 9.21
N PRO A 250 10.33 -1.25 8.43
CA PRO A 250 11.66 -1.85 8.30
C PRO A 250 12.79 -1.18 9.14
N ILE A 251 13.74 -1.98 9.64
CA ILE A 251 15.02 -1.58 10.22
C ILE A 251 16.04 -1.40 9.09
N PHE A 252 16.60 -0.20 8.94
CA PHE A 252 17.57 0.13 7.90
C PHE A 252 18.99 0.31 8.45
N PRO A 253 20.01 -0.29 7.81
CA PRO A 253 21.40 -0.18 8.24
C PRO A 253 22.04 1.13 7.72
N ILE A 254 21.45 2.28 8.06
CA ILE A 254 22.07 3.58 7.81
C ILE A 254 23.39 3.74 8.60
N GLU A 255 24.14 4.79 8.33
CA GLU A 255 25.34 5.10 9.13
C GLU A 255 24.96 5.23 10.62
N LYS A 256 25.74 4.61 11.51
CA LYS A 256 25.50 4.56 12.97
C LYS A 256 24.10 4.02 13.35
N TRP A 257 23.54 3.12 12.54
CA TRP A 257 22.20 2.55 12.79
C TRP A 257 22.06 1.95 14.20
N GLN A 258 23.11 1.30 14.75
CA GLN A 258 23.07 0.74 16.09
C GLN A 258 22.75 1.80 17.14
N ASP A 259 23.43 2.95 17.09
CA ASP A 259 23.15 4.06 18.02
C ASP A 259 21.75 4.63 17.81
N CYS A 260 21.33 4.79 16.56
CA CYS A 260 20.00 5.30 16.20
C CYS A 260 18.87 4.40 16.76
N TYR A 261 18.96 3.08 16.55
CA TYR A 261 17.96 2.14 17.05
C TYR A 261 18.09 1.87 18.56
N GLY A 262 19.31 1.94 19.12
CA GLY A 262 19.52 1.90 20.57
C GLY A 262 18.81 3.05 21.28
N ARG A 263 18.98 4.29 20.79
CA ARG A 263 18.24 5.46 21.29
C ARG A 263 16.74 5.34 21.11
N LEU A 264 16.28 4.79 19.98
CA LEU A 264 14.85 4.55 19.75
C LEU A 264 14.28 3.60 20.81
N LEU A 265 14.94 2.46 21.05
CA LEU A 265 14.49 1.47 22.04
C LEU A 265 14.47 2.07 23.45
N GLN A 266 15.54 2.78 23.85
CA GLN A 266 15.55 3.49 25.14
C GLN A 266 14.36 4.43 25.26
N LYS A 267 14.13 5.27 24.24
CA LYS A 267 13.02 6.24 24.25
C LYS A 267 11.65 5.58 24.32
N ILE A 268 11.46 4.45 23.65
CA ILE A 268 10.21 3.67 23.76
C ILE A 268 10.02 3.22 25.20
N PHE A 269 11.03 2.57 25.79
CA PHE A 269 10.93 1.96 27.13
C PHE A 269 10.87 2.99 28.27
N ASP A 270 11.43 4.18 28.07
CA ASP A 270 11.27 5.33 28.99
C ASP A 270 9.82 5.85 29.02
N ASN A 271 9.03 5.57 27.97
CA ASN A 271 7.67 6.09 27.83
C ASN A 271 6.58 5.03 28.05
N LEU A 272 6.80 3.81 27.58
CA LEU A 272 5.88 2.68 27.75
C LEU A 272 6.59 1.34 27.62
N ILE A 273 6.09 0.33 28.34
CA ILE A 273 6.46 -1.07 28.11
C ILE A 273 5.40 -1.69 27.19
N PRO A 274 5.74 -2.02 25.93
CA PRO A 274 4.77 -2.60 25.00
C PRO A 274 4.44 -4.06 25.37
N ASN A 275 3.24 -4.52 25.00
CA ASN A 275 2.87 -5.93 25.15
C ASN A 275 3.61 -6.83 24.14
N ARG A 276 4.00 -6.28 22.98
CA ARG A 276 4.71 -7.01 21.93
C ARG A 276 5.59 -6.06 21.11
N VAL A 277 6.76 -6.55 20.68
CA VAL A 277 7.63 -5.88 19.71
C VAL A 277 7.76 -6.76 18.46
N ILE A 278 7.48 -6.19 17.29
CA ILE A 278 7.63 -6.85 15.99
C ILE A 278 8.77 -6.16 15.25
N LEU A 279 9.79 -6.92 14.88
CA LEU A 279 10.95 -6.45 14.15
C LEU A 279 10.87 -6.89 12.68
N GLY A 280 11.47 -6.15 11.77
CA GLY A 280 11.61 -6.58 10.38
C GLY A 280 12.60 -5.72 9.61
N THR A 281 13.28 -6.30 8.63
CA THR A 281 14.15 -5.59 7.69
C THR A 281 13.41 -5.27 6.39
N PRO A 282 13.86 -4.29 5.59
CA PRO A 282 13.20 -3.92 4.34
C PRO A 282 13.12 -5.09 3.36
N ARG A 283 12.08 -5.08 2.51
CA ARG A 283 11.90 -6.05 1.42
C ARG A 283 11.79 -5.32 0.08
N GLY A 284 12.76 -5.55 -0.79
CA GLY A 284 12.81 -5.00 -2.14
C GLY A 284 11.97 -5.81 -3.11
N LEU A 285 10.65 -5.63 -3.07
CA LEU A 285 9.74 -6.22 -4.06
C LEU A 285 9.94 -5.54 -5.43
N ARG A 286 9.99 -6.33 -6.51
CA ARG A 286 10.19 -5.82 -7.88
C ARG A 286 9.25 -4.67 -8.24
N LYS A 287 7.94 -4.83 -7.97
CA LYS A 287 6.94 -3.78 -8.25
C LYS A 287 7.16 -2.55 -7.39
N THR A 288 7.51 -2.71 -6.12
CA THR A 288 7.77 -1.58 -5.20
C THR A 288 8.93 -0.74 -5.71
N ILE A 289 10.05 -1.37 -6.07
CA ILE A 289 11.22 -0.68 -6.64
C ILE A 289 10.85 0.01 -7.97
N TYR A 290 10.16 -0.70 -8.87
CA TYR A 290 9.73 -0.13 -10.15
C TYR A 290 8.88 1.12 -9.97
N TYR A 291 7.84 1.06 -9.14
CA TYR A 291 6.95 2.19 -8.93
C TYR A 291 7.56 3.29 -8.05
N ALA A 292 8.51 2.98 -7.17
CA ALA A 292 9.29 4.00 -6.45
C ALA A 292 10.04 4.89 -7.45
N ASN A 293 10.84 4.28 -8.33
CA ASN A 293 11.54 4.98 -9.41
C ASN A 293 10.57 5.74 -10.33
N LYS A 294 9.49 5.08 -10.78
CA LYS A 294 8.52 5.70 -11.71
C LYS A 294 7.86 6.96 -11.14
N THR A 295 7.64 7.01 -9.83
CA THR A 295 7.00 8.16 -9.16
C THR A 295 7.99 9.18 -8.59
N GLY A 296 9.30 8.98 -8.79
CA GLY A 296 10.33 9.93 -8.36
C GLY A 296 10.48 10.10 -6.85
N VAL A 297 10.17 9.08 -6.04
CA VAL A 297 10.50 9.11 -4.60
C VAL A 297 11.95 8.71 -4.37
N ASP A 298 12.50 9.09 -3.22
CA ASP A 298 13.86 8.69 -2.83
C ASP A 298 14.01 7.15 -2.86
N THR A 299 14.97 6.68 -3.65
CA THR A 299 15.29 5.26 -3.83
C THR A 299 16.66 4.89 -3.26
N SER A 300 17.29 5.79 -2.49
CA SER A 300 18.59 5.57 -1.83
C SER A 300 18.60 4.39 -0.86
N TRP A 301 17.44 3.95 -0.37
CA TRP A 301 17.28 2.74 0.45
C TRP A 301 17.51 1.43 -0.33
N ILE A 302 17.46 1.44 -1.66
CA ILE A 302 17.66 0.24 -2.48
C ILE A 302 19.09 -0.29 -2.38
N LYS A 303 20.07 0.60 -2.16
CA LYS A 303 21.50 0.25 -2.10
C LYS A 303 21.85 -0.77 -1.01
N TYR A 304 21.00 -0.95 0.00
CA TYR A 304 21.25 -1.86 1.11
C TYR A 304 20.88 -3.31 0.80
N PHE A 305 20.17 -3.59 -0.30
CA PHE A 305 19.83 -4.97 -0.65
C PHE A 305 21.04 -5.71 -1.22
N GLY A 306 21.15 -6.99 -0.88
CA GLY A 306 22.24 -7.85 -1.37
C GLY A 306 21.88 -9.33 -1.49
N GLU A 307 20.66 -9.73 -1.10
CA GLU A 307 20.23 -11.13 -1.13
C GLU A 307 18.87 -11.27 -1.81
N LYS A 308 18.69 -12.33 -2.59
CA LYS A 308 17.40 -12.65 -3.22
C LYS A 308 16.76 -13.82 -2.50
N THR A 309 15.52 -13.63 -2.05
CA THR A 309 14.70 -14.65 -1.38
C THR A 309 13.41 -14.88 -2.16
N GLY A 310 12.60 -15.87 -1.77
CA GLY A 310 11.28 -16.07 -2.37
C GLY A 310 10.37 -14.85 -2.23
N TRP A 311 10.50 -14.06 -1.15
CA TRP A 311 9.71 -12.84 -0.94
C TRP A 311 10.15 -11.68 -1.84
N GLY A 312 11.40 -11.64 -2.28
CA GLY A 312 12.02 -10.51 -2.97
C GLY A 312 13.44 -10.24 -2.49
N LEU A 313 13.95 -9.04 -2.76
CA LEU A 313 15.28 -8.66 -2.28
C LEU A 313 15.26 -8.37 -0.78
N LYS A 314 16.32 -8.78 -0.09
CA LYS A 314 16.58 -8.51 1.33
C LYS A 314 18.00 -7.97 1.51
N LEU A 315 18.26 -7.43 2.70
CA LEU A 315 19.62 -7.11 3.14
C LEU A 315 20.47 -8.39 3.17
N PRO A 316 21.81 -8.30 3.03
CA PRO A 316 22.70 -9.45 3.19
C PRO A 316 22.43 -10.23 4.47
N PHE A 317 22.52 -11.57 4.40
CA PHE A 317 22.18 -12.48 5.49
C PHE A 317 22.85 -12.11 6.83
N ASP A 318 24.18 -11.96 6.84
CA ASP A 318 24.93 -11.67 8.07
C ASP A 318 24.57 -10.30 8.67
N LEU A 319 24.24 -9.33 7.81
CA LEU A 319 23.78 -8.02 8.27
C LEU A 319 22.40 -8.12 8.93
N ARG A 320 21.48 -8.90 8.36
CA ARG A 320 20.17 -9.15 9.00
C ARG A 320 20.32 -9.86 10.33
N LYS A 321 21.18 -10.89 10.40
CA LYS A 321 21.49 -11.59 11.65
C LYS A 321 22.02 -10.60 12.70
N THR A 322 22.97 -9.75 12.33
CA THR A 322 23.54 -8.70 13.19
C THR A 322 22.48 -7.74 13.69
N ILE A 323 21.59 -7.28 12.81
CA ILE A 323 20.46 -6.41 13.17
C ILE A 323 19.56 -7.07 14.21
N TYR A 324 19.08 -8.29 13.96
CA TYR A 324 18.14 -8.94 14.88
C TYR A 324 18.79 -9.29 16.22
N THR A 325 20.05 -9.75 16.21
CA THR A 325 20.82 -9.99 17.44
C THR A 325 20.95 -8.71 18.26
N PHE A 326 21.41 -7.61 17.63
CA PHE A 326 21.53 -6.31 18.30
C PHE A 326 20.20 -5.85 18.92
N MET A 327 19.09 -5.92 18.17
CA MET A 327 17.79 -5.50 18.67
C MET A 327 17.31 -6.37 19.84
N ARG A 328 17.51 -7.69 19.78
CA ARG A 328 17.13 -8.61 20.86
C ARG A 328 17.98 -8.39 22.10
N ASP A 329 19.28 -8.21 21.95
CA ASP A 329 20.20 -7.99 23.08
C ASP A 329 19.85 -6.67 23.78
N LYS A 330 19.61 -5.59 23.02
CA LYS A 330 19.16 -4.31 23.60
C LYS A 330 17.81 -4.40 24.31
N LEU A 331 16.85 -5.13 23.74
CA LEU A 331 15.57 -5.36 24.42
C LEU A 331 15.75 -6.17 25.71
N LYS A 332 16.66 -7.15 25.73
CA LYS A 332 16.99 -7.95 26.91
C LYS A 332 17.67 -7.11 28.00
N GLU A 333 18.61 -6.23 27.61
CA GLU A 333 19.23 -5.26 28.52
C GLU A 333 18.21 -4.32 29.18
N LEU A 334 17.14 -3.96 28.45
CA LEU A 334 16.01 -3.18 28.96
C LEU A 334 15.02 -4.02 29.82
N GLY A 335 15.36 -5.27 30.16
CA GLY A 335 14.53 -6.15 30.97
C GLY A 335 13.29 -6.71 30.27
N TYR A 336 13.25 -6.68 28.93
CA TYR A 336 12.11 -7.16 28.15
C TYR A 336 12.13 -8.68 27.96
N ASP A 337 10.94 -9.32 28.03
CA ASP A 337 10.77 -10.75 27.74
C ASP A 337 10.85 -11.02 26.23
N VAL A 338 12.08 -11.20 25.74
CA VAL A 338 12.36 -11.40 24.32
C VAL A 338 11.96 -12.76 23.79
N GLU A 339 11.77 -13.77 24.64
CA GLU A 339 11.40 -15.12 24.20
C GLU A 339 9.93 -15.20 23.79
N ARG A 340 9.05 -14.48 24.50
CA ARG A 340 7.60 -14.55 24.28
C ARG A 340 7.03 -13.34 23.57
N LYS A 341 7.66 -12.17 23.73
CA LYS A 341 7.08 -10.88 23.30
C LYS A 341 7.80 -10.21 22.13
N VAL A 342 8.79 -10.87 21.53
CA VAL A 342 9.50 -10.39 20.33
C VAL A 342 9.31 -11.36 19.17
N SER A 343 9.09 -10.83 17.97
CA SER A 343 8.97 -11.63 16.75
C SER A 343 9.59 -10.91 15.57
N ILE A 344 10.04 -11.64 14.54
CA ILE A 344 10.52 -11.07 13.27
C ILE A 344 9.51 -11.31 12.15
N CYS A 345 9.31 -10.31 11.29
CA CYS A 345 8.24 -10.29 10.29
C CYS A 345 8.73 -10.73 8.90
N LYS A 346 8.11 -11.77 8.32
CA LYS A 346 8.38 -12.27 6.95
C LYS A 346 9.87 -12.58 6.74
N GLU A 347 10.47 -13.33 7.67
CA GLU A 347 11.86 -13.77 7.59
C GLU A 347 12.07 -15.18 7.04
N THR A 348 13.26 -15.45 6.49
CA THR A 348 13.58 -16.78 5.92
C THR A 348 13.68 -17.84 7.02
N VAL A 349 13.32 -19.09 6.71
CA VAL A 349 13.49 -20.24 7.62
C VAL A 349 14.95 -20.36 8.09
N GLU A 350 15.90 -20.12 7.19
CA GLU A 350 17.34 -20.12 7.49
C GLU A 350 17.73 -19.04 8.50
N MET A 351 17.16 -17.83 8.40
CA MET A 351 17.42 -16.75 9.37
C MET A 351 16.90 -17.12 10.77
N TRP A 352 15.70 -17.70 10.86
CA TRP A 352 15.17 -18.19 12.12
C TRP A 352 16.07 -19.26 12.77
N LYS A 353 16.54 -20.23 11.97
CA LYS A 353 17.50 -21.25 12.43
C LYS A 353 18.82 -20.63 12.90
N ALA A 354 19.37 -19.69 12.14
CA ALA A 354 20.64 -19.05 12.45
C ALA A 354 20.60 -18.14 13.70
N LEU A 355 19.43 -17.57 14.00
CA LEU A 355 19.19 -16.82 15.23
C LEU A 355 18.94 -17.73 16.44
N GLY A 356 18.51 -18.97 16.21
CA GLY A 356 18.10 -19.88 17.28
C GLY A 356 16.84 -19.42 18.02
N TRP A 357 15.99 -18.62 17.36
CA TRP A 357 14.73 -18.14 17.96
C TRP A 357 13.61 -19.12 17.68
N THR A 358 12.72 -19.29 18.66
CA THR A 358 11.52 -20.11 18.50
C THR A 358 10.54 -19.42 17.54
N TYR A 359 10.03 -20.18 16.57
CA TYR A 359 8.95 -19.75 15.68
C TYR A 359 7.91 -20.86 15.52
N TYR A 360 6.73 -20.49 15.05
CA TYR A 360 5.59 -21.40 14.86
C TYR A 360 5.41 -21.72 13.37
N PRO A 361 5.85 -22.90 12.87
CA PRO A 361 5.72 -23.25 11.46
C PRO A 361 4.29 -23.15 10.95
N GLY A 362 4.09 -22.62 9.74
CA GLY A 362 2.77 -22.45 9.14
C GLY A 362 1.94 -21.29 9.70
N GLU A 363 2.38 -20.62 10.77
CA GLU A 363 1.70 -19.45 11.37
C GLU A 363 2.38 -18.12 11.03
N CYS A 364 1.58 -17.04 11.05
CA CYS A 364 2.12 -15.69 10.96
C CYS A 364 2.76 -15.30 12.29
N GLN A 365 4.08 -15.05 12.32
CA GLN A 365 4.81 -14.73 13.57
C GLN A 365 4.42 -13.38 14.19
N CYS A 366 3.65 -12.56 13.48
CA CYS A 366 3.15 -11.28 13.99
C CYS A 366 1.73 -11.38 14.56
N TYR A 367 0.87 -12.18 13.92
CA TYR A 367 -0.59 -12.13 14.07
C TYR A 367 -1.24 -13.52 14.24
N GLY A 368 -0.43 -14.58 14.32
CA GLY A 368 -0.88 -15.95 14.47
C GLY A 368 -1.53 -16.20 15.82
N GLU A 369 -1.98 -17.44 16.04
CA GLU A 369 -2.71 -17.81 17.25
C GLU A 369 -1.84 -17.64 18.50
N HIS A 370 -0.55 -17.98 18.40
CA HIS A 370 0.42 -17.73 19.46
C HIS A 370 0.49 -16.24 19.85
N ALA A 371 0.14 -15.31 18.95
CA ALA A 371 0.18 -13.89 19.25
C ALA A 371 -0.97 -13.41 20.13
N ILE A 372 -2.10 -14.12 20.11
CA ILE A 372 -3.28 -13.85 20.96
C ILE A 372 -3.03 -14.33 22.39
N ARG A 373 -2.31 -15.45 22.56
CA ARG A 373 -2.01 -16.03 23.88
C ARG A 373 -1.20 -15.09 24.78
N TYR A 374 -0.46 -14.15 24.18
CA TYR A 374 0.41 -13.20 24.86
C TYR A 374 -0.06 -11.73 24.71
N SER A 375 -1.26 -11.50 24.18
CA SER A 375 -1.83 -10.16 23.92
C SER A 375 -2.59 -9.58 25.11
#